data_AF-A0A1W9VU00-F1
#
_entry.id   AF-A0A1W9VU00-F1
#
_cell.length_a   1.000
_cell.length_b   1.000
_cell.length_c   1.000
_cell.angle_alpha   90.00
_cell.angle_beta   90.00
_cell.angle_gamma   90.00
#
_symmetry.space_group_name_H-M   'P 1'
#
loop_
_entity.id
_entity.type
_entity.pdbx_description
1 polymer ?
#
loop_
_entity_poly.entity_id
_entity_poly.type
_entity_poly.pdbx_seq_one_letter_code
_entity_poly.pdbx_strand_id
1 'polypeptide(L)'
;MKKSHNISNILLIQIVTGIYFAISGLLGVMGFYSGSNQFFDDIYKLIGRNNYMPLIISIVFMLAGLVLISDVFLNMKNRIVYYVILILWITFVIMSSFTDNFLKPDTLLWAKELALNSIILTSLWASSQR
;
A
#
# COMPACT_ATOMS: atom_id res chain seq x y z
N MET A 1 17.15 -3.65 30.46
CA MET A 1 16.71 -4.66 29.45
C MET A 1 15.41 -4.24 28.75
N LYS A 2 15.36 -3.10 28.03
CA LYS A 2 14.13 -2.57 27.38
C LYS A 2 14.14 -2.60 25.84
N LYS A 3 15.23 -3.08 25.21
CA LYS A 3 15.45 -3.01 23.75
C LYS A 3 14.79 -4.15 22.95
N SER A 4 14.45 -5.28 23.59
CA SER A 4 13.92 -6.47 22.89
C SER A 4 12.47 -6.30 22.41
N HIS A 5 11.59 -5.67 23.19
CA HIS A 5 10.18 -5.51 22.82
C HIS A 5 9.92 -4.59 21.64
N ASN A 6 10.76 -3.58 21.40
CA ASN A 6 10.56 -2.68 20.26
C ASN A 6 10.88 -3.39 18.92
N ILE A 7 11.83 -4.33 18.92
CA ILE A 7 12.20 -5.08 17.72
C ILE A 7 11.09 -6.07 17.35
N SER A 8 10.43 -6.73 18.32
CA SER A 8 9.30 -7.61 18.02
C SER A 8 8.10 -6.87 17.44
N ASN A 9 7.83 -5.66 17.91
CA ASN A 9 6.68 -4.89 17.47
C ASN A 9 6.86 -4.36 16.04
N ILE A 10 8.06 -3.86 15.69
CA ILE A 10 8.35 -3.38 14.34
C ILE A 10 8.26 -4.51 13.30
N LEU A 11 8.70 -5.72 13.69
CA LEU A 11 8.61 -6.92 12.85
C LEU A 11 7.16 -7.28 12.53
N LEU A 12 6.30 -7.27 13.55
CA LEU A 12 4.88 -7.56 13.38
C LEU A 12 4.23 -6.52 12.45
N ILE A 13 4.51 -5.24 12.67
CA ILE A 13 4.03 -4.14 11.82
C ILE A 13 4.49 -4.33 10.36
N GLN A 14 5.75 -4.70 10.15
CA GLN A 14 6.31 -4.96 8.81
C GLN A 14 5.61 -6.14 8.13
N ILE A 15 5.37 -7.25 8.84
CA ILE A 15 4.65 -8.43 8.31
C ILE A 15 3.22 -8.04 7.93
N VAL A 16 2.48 -7.37 8.83
CA VAL A 16 1.10 -6.95 8.58
C VAL A 16 1.02 -6.01 7.40
N THR A 17 1.95 -5.05 7.31
CA THR A 17 2.05 -4.13 6.16
C THR A 17 2.36 -4.89 4.87
N GLY A 18 3.30 -5.83 4.90
CA GLY A 18 3.63 -6.67 3.74
C GLY A 18 2.46 -7.53 3.27
N ILE A 19 1.71 -8.14 4.19
CA ILE A 19 0.49 -8.89 3.88
C ILE A 19 -0.55 -7.95 3.25
N TYR A 20 -0.75 -6.77 3.83
CA TYR A 20 -1.68 -5.78 3.29
C TYR A 20 -1.33 -5.42 1.83
N PHE A 21 -0.07 -5.11 1.54
CA PHE A 21 0.39 -4.83 0.17
C PHE A 21 0.20 -6.02 -0.78
N ALA A 22 0.53 -7.23 -0.33
CA ALA A 22 0.36 -8.45 -1.12
C ALA A 22 -1.11 -8.68 -1.49
N ILE A 23 -2.01 -8.54 -0.52
CA ILE A 23 -3.46 -8.69 -0.71
C ILE A 23 -3.99 -7.57 -1.62
N SER A 24 -3.61 -6.30 -1.39
CA SER A 24 -4.04 -5.18 -2.24
C SER A 24 -3.61 -5.37 -3.69
N GLY A 25 -2.38 -5.83 -3.93
CA GLY A 25 -1.90 -6.17 -5.27
C GLY A 25 -2.67 -7.33 -5.89
N LEU A 26 -2.95 -8.38 -5.13
CA LEU A 26 -3.72 -9.54 -5.58
C LEU A 26 -5.17 -9.18 -5.92
N LEU A 27 -5.84 -8.38 -5.08
CA LEU A 27 -7.17 -7.81 -5.36
C LEU A 27 -7.14 -6.94 -6.63
N GLY A 28 -6.07 -6.16 -6.79
CA GLY A 28 -5.75 -5.42 -8.01
C GLY A 28 -5.79 -6.27 -9.27
N VAL A 29 -5.01 -7.35 -9.27
CA VAL A 29 -4.92 -8.30 -10.39
C VAL A 29 -6.23 -9.02 -10.62
N MET A 30 -6.87 -9.55 -9.57
CA MET A 30 -8.17 -10.24 -9.69
C MET A 30 -9.24 -9.33 -10.26
N GLY A 31 -9.30 -8.09 -9.77
CA GLY A 31 -10.27 -7.08 -10.19
C GLY A 31 -10.13 -6.62 -11.64
N PHE A 32 -8.91 -6.69 -12.21
CA PHE A 32 -8.68 -6.42 -13.63
C PHE A 32 -9.41 -7.44 -14.52
N TYR A 33 -9.41 -8.72 -14.15
CA TYR A 33 -10.10 -9.78 -14.90
C TYR A 33 -11.59 -9.87 -14.60
N SER A 34 -12.01 -9.60 -13.36
CA SER A 34 -13.41 -9.73 -12.93
C SER A 34 -14.27 -8.48 -13.18
N GLY A 35 -13.68 -7.38 -13.67
CA GLY A 35 -14.41 -6.16 -14.04
C GLY A 35 -15.02 -5.39 -12.86
N SER A 36 -14.72 -5.78 -11.61
CA SER A 36 -15.17 -5.09 -10.40
C SER A 36 -14.00 -5.01 -9.41
N ASN A 37 -13.48 -3.80 -9.20
CA ASN A 37 -12.41 -3.59 -8.24
C ASN A 37 -12.58 -2.28 -7.48
N GLN A 38 -13.37 -2.33 -6.41
CA GLN A 38 -13.63 -1.16 -5.56
C GLN A 38 -12.35 -0.48 -5.04
N PHE A 39 -11.27 -1.25 -4.88
CA PHE A 39 -9.98 -0.72 -4.40
C PHE A 39 -9.26 0.15 -5.46
N PHE A 40 -9.42 -0.17 -6.74
CA PHE A 40 -8.78 0.56 -7.85
C PHE A 40 -9.79 1.36 -8.69
N ASP A 41 -11.08 1.34 -8.36
CA ASP A 41 -12.12 2.03 -9.14
C ASP A 41 -11.80 3.52 -9.31
N ASP A 42 -11.25 4.17 -8.27
CA ASP A 42 -10.83 5.57 -8.35
C ASP A 42 -9.65 5.77 -9.33
N ILE A 43 -8.74 4.81 -9.47
CA ILE A 43 -7.65 4.86 -10.46
C ILE A 43 -8.17 4.55 -11.87
N TYR A 44 -9.11 3.60 -11.99
CA TYR A 44 -9.74 3.26 -13.27
C TYR A 44 -10.54 4.43 -13.85
N LYS A 45 -11.15 5.27 -13.01
CA LYS A 45 -11.81 6.51 -13.45
C LYS A 45 -10.84 7.49 -14.10
N LEU A 46 -9.60 7.57 -13.59
CA LEU A 46 -8.61 8.53 -14.07
C LEU A 46 -7.87 8.07 -15.32
N ILE A 47 -7.50 6.80 -15.36
CA ILE A 47 -6.60 6.27 -16.39
C ILE A 47 -7.38 5.49 -17.48
N GLY A 48 -8.65 5.20 -17.22
CA GLY A 48 -9.53 4.42 -18.08
C GLY A 48 -9.41 2.92 -17.85
N ARG A 49 -10.54 2.20 -17.95
CA ARG A 49 -10.61 0.74 -17.73
C ARG A 49 -9.83 -0.10 -18.75
N ASN A 50 -9.59 0.43 -19.94
CA ASN A 50 -8.86 -0.27 -21.01
C ASN A 50 -7.33 -0.08 -20.93
N ASN A 51 -6.82 0.51 -19.85
CA ASN A 51 -5.40 0.72 -19.66
C ASN A 51 -4.80 -0.38 -18.76
N TYR A 52 -3.60 -0.85 -19.11
CA TYR A 52 -2.84 -1.82 -18.33
C TYR A 52 -2.16 -1.21 -17.09
N MET A 53 -2.16 0.11 -16.94
CA MET A 53 -1.51 0.79 -15.82
C MET A 53 -1.97 0.31 -14.43
N PRO A 54 -3.27 0.13 -14.15
CA PRO A 54 -3.73 -0.38 -12.84
C PRO A 54 -3.27 -1.82 -12.59
N LEU A 55 -3.17 -2.65 -13.63
CA LEU A 55 -2.61 -3.99 -13.55
C LEU A 55 -1.12 -3.94 -13.17
N ILE A 56 -0.34 -3.07 -13.80
CA ILE A 56 1.09 -2.87 -13.50
C ILE A 56 1.25 -2.44 -12.04
N ILE A 57 0.49 -1.45 -11.58
CA ILE A 57 0.52 -0.97 -10.18
C ILE A 57 0.18 -2.11 -9.22
N SER A 58 -0.81 -2.94 -9.56
CA SER A 58 -1.22 -4.09 -8.76
C SER A 58 -0.11 -5.14 -8.63
N ILE A 59 0.57 -5.45 -9.73
CA ILE A 59 1.72 -6.37 -9.72
C ILE A 59 2.85 -5.79 -8.87
N VAL A 60 3.13 -4.50 -9.00
CA VAL A 60 4.16 -3.81 -8.21
C VAL A 60 3.82 -3.85 -6.72
N PHE A 61 2.56 -3.64 -6.33
CA PHE A 61 2.12 -3.74 -4.94
C PHE A 61 2.21 -5.16 -4.39
N MET A 62 1.87 -6.16 -5.21
CA MET A 62 2.01 -7.56 -4.84
C MET A 62 3.49 -7.90 -4.56
N LEU A 63 4.40 -7.51 -5.47
CA LEU A 63 5.83 -7.70 -5.31
C LEU A 63 6.38 -6.92 -4.10
N ALA A 64 5.94 -5.68 -3.88
CA ALA A 64 6.29 -4.88 -2.72
C ALA A 64 5.95 -5.58 -1.41
N GLY A 65 4.74 -6.16 -1.32
CA GLY A 65 4.32 -6.93 -0.15
C GLY A 65 5.20 -8.15 0.11
N LEU A 66 5.52 -8.91 -0.94
CA LEU A 66 6.41 -10.07 -0.84
C LEU A 66 7.82 -9.66 -0.40
N VAL A 67 8.35 -8.54 -0.91
CA VAL A 67 9.65 -8.02 -0.50
C VAL A 67 9.64 -7.60 0.96
N LEU A 68 8.61 -6.88 1.42
CA LEU A 68 8.47 -6.49 2.83
C LEU A 68 8.43 -7.69 3.77
N ILE A 69 7.72 -8.76 3.40
CA ILE A 69 7.67 -10.01 4.16
C ILE A 69 9.03 -10.72 4.13
N SER A 70 9.66 -10.82 2.97
CA SER A 70 10.95 -11.52 2.82
C SER A 70 12.07 -10.81 3.60
N ASP A 71 12.03 -9.48 3.63
CA ASP A 71 12.99 -8.66 4.35
C ASP A 71 12.98 -8.91 5.86
N VAL A 72 11.84 -9.33 6.42
CA VAL A 72 11.76 -9.73 7.84
C VAL A 72 12.73 -10.88 8.16
N PHE A 73 12.83 -11.86 7.25
CA PHE A 73 13.66 -13.05 7.43
C PHE A 73 15.09 -12.86 6.92
N LEU A 74 15.26 -12.12 5.83
CA LEU A 74 16.55 -11.93 5.17
C LEU A 74 17.33 -10.71 5.70
N ASN A 75 16.66 -9.81 6.43
CA ASN A 75 17.23 -8.59 7.02
C ASN A 75 18.05 -7.79 5.99
N MET A 76 17.43 -7.51 4.83
CA MET A 76 18.08 -6.79 3.74
C MET A 76 18.35 -5.35 4.21
N LYS A 77 19.61 -4.92 4.11
CA LYS A 77 20.02 -3.56 4.51
C LYS A 77 19.61 -2.48 3.50
N ASN A 78 18.88 -2.84 2.44
CA ASN A 78 18.60 -1.93 1.34
C ASN A 78 17.34 -1.08 1.60
N ARG A 79 17.56 0.12 2.13
CA ARG A 79 16.50 1.09 2.43
C ARG A 79 15.83 1.69 1.19
N ILE A 80 16.44 1.56 0.02
CA ILE A 80 15.88 2.12 -1.24
C ILE A 80 14.53 1.49 -1.54
N VAL A 81 14.39 0.18 -1.29
CA VAL A 81 13.13 -0.54 -1.58
C VAL A 81 11.97 0.05 -0.78
N TYR A 82 12.20 0.37 0.50
CA TYR A 82 11.20 1.02 1.35
C TYR A 82 10.78 2.38 0.81
N TYR A 83 11.73 3.21 0.38
CA TYR A 83 11.41 4.53 -0.17
C TYR A 83 10.63 4.42 -1.48
N VAL A 84 10.97 3.47 -2.35
CA VAL A 84 10.22 3.22 -3.60
C VAL A 84 8.77 2.82 -3.29
N ILE A 85 8.57 1.87 -2.37
CA ILE A 85 7.22 1.44 -1.96
C ILE A 85 6.45 2.60 -1.33
N LEU A 86 7.10 3.41 -0.50
CA LEU A 86 6.51 4.57 0.15
C LEU A 86 6.07 5.62 -0.88
N ILE A 87 6.92 5.95 -1.86
CA ILE A 87 6.59 6.91 -2.93
C ILE A 87 5.42 6.40 -3.79
N LEU A 88 5.43 5.11 -4.15
CA LEU A 88 4.35 4.49 -4.90
C LEU A 88 3.03 4.54 -4.12
N TRP A 89 3.08 4.28 -2.81
CA TRP A 89 1.90 4.34 -1.96
C TRP A 89 1.37 5.77 -1.79
N ILE A 90 2.24 6.75 -1.57
CA ILE A 90 1.84 8.17 -1.52
C ILE A 90 1.12 8.56 -2.83
N THR A 91 1.70 8.17 -3.97
CA THR A 91 1.10 8.47 -5.28
C THR A 91 -0.29 7.85 -5.39
N PHE A 92 -0.45 6.59 -4.98
CA PHE A 92 -1.74 5.91 -4.95
C PHE A 92 -2.76 6.63 -4.05
N VAL A 93 -2.35 7.05 -2.86
CA VAL A 93 -3.24 7.78 -1.92
C VAL A 93 -3.68 9.11 -2.52
N ILE A 94 -2.77 9.84 -3.17
CA ILE A 94 -3.10 11.09 -3.84
C ILE A 94 -4.11 10.85 -4.97
N MET A 95 -3.85 9.85 -5.83
CA MET A 95 -4.73 9.52 -6.96
C MET A 95 -6.10 8.98 -6.53
N SER A 96 -6.19 8.26 -5.41
CA SER A 96 -7.48 7.74 -4.92
C SER A 96 -8.28 8.77 -4.12
N SER A 97 -7.62 9.59 -3.31
CA SER A 97 -8.30 10.42 -2.30
C SER A 97 -8.66 11.82 -2.77
N PHE A 98 -7.99 12.36 -3.79
CA PHE A 98 -8.10 13.78 -4.17
C PHE A 98 -8.59 14.06 -5.59
N THR A 99 -8.83 13.03 -6.40
CA THR A 99 -9.00 13.24 -7.85
C THR A 99 -10.45 13.36 -8.33
N ASP A 100 -11.41 12.79 -7.60
CA ASP A 100 -12.84 12.91 -7.96
C ASP A 100 -13.52 14.13 -7.34
N ASN A 101 -12.96 14.69 -6.24
CA ASN A 101 -13.25 15.97 -5.57
C ASN A 101 -12.42 16.01 -4.26
N PHE A 102 -11.97 17.18 -3.79
CA PHE A 102 -11.14 17.28 -2.57
C PHE A 102 -11.85 16.74 -1.31
N LEU A 103 -13.19 16.70 -1.34
CA LEU A 103 -14.06 16.06 -0.36
C LEU A 103 -15.05 15.15 -1.10
N LYS A 104 -14.99 13.83 -0.86
CA LYS A 104 -16.06 12.92 -1.29
C LYS A 104 -17.37 13.33 -0.58
N PRO A 105 -18.54 13.15 -1.21
CA PRO A 105 -19.84 13.49 -0.61
C PRO A 105 -20.08 12.76 0.73
N ASP A 106 -19.43 11.62 0.94
CA ASP A 106 -19.39 10.91 2.21
C ASP A 106 -18.07 11.18 2.96
N THR A 107 -18.03 12.31 3.67
CA THR A 107 -16.82 12.83 4.34
C THR A 107 -16.28 11.88 5.42
N LEU A 108 -17.16 11.12 6.07
CA LEU A 108 -16.77 10.19 7.13
C LEU A 108 -16.07 8.95 6.57
N LEU A 109 -16.56 8.43 5.44
CA LEU A 109 -15.91 7.34 4.71
C LEU A 109 -14.54 7.75 4.18
N TRP A 110 -14.45 8.95 3.59
CA TRP A 110 -13.19 9.52 3.09
C TRP A 110 -12.15 9.70 4.21
N ALA A 111 -12.56 10.25 5.36
CA ALA A 111 -11.66 10.43 6.51
C ALA A 111 -11.16 9.09 7.06
N LYS A 112 -12.01 8.06 7.08
CA LYS A 112 -11.62 6.70 7.46
C LYS A 112 -10.61 6.09 6.48
N GLU A 113 -10.83 6.22 5.17
CA GLU A 113 -9.90 5.75 4.14
C GLU A 113 -8.54 6.44 4.26
N LEU A 114 -8.53 7.77 4.44
CA LEU A 114 -7.31 8.54 4.67
C LEU A 114 -6.59 8.15 5.97
N ALA A 115 -7.31 7.91 7.05
CA ALA A 115 -6.72 7.47 8.30
C ALA A 115 -6.02 6.11 8.13
N LEU A 116 -6.67 5.16 7.45
CA LEU A 116 -6.08 3.86 7.13
C LEU A 116 -4.82 4.00 6.26
N ASN A 117 -4.89 4.83 5.22
CA ASN A 117 -3.74 5.14 4.37
C ASN A 117 -2.58 5.78 5.15
N SER A 118 -2.88 6.65 6.12
CA SER A 118 -1.90 7.29 7.00
C SER A 118 -1.24 6.28 7.96
N ILE A 119 -2.01 5.31 8.47
CA ILE A 119 -1.48 4.21 9.30
C ILE A 119 -0.47 3.39 8.49
N ILE A 120 -0.79 3.06 7.23
CA ILE A 120 0.11 2.31 6.35
C ILE A 120 1.37 3.11 5.99
N LEU A 121 1.24 4.41 5.75
CA LEU A 121 2.41 5.28 5.53
C LEU A 121 3.32 5.31 6.76
N THR A 122 2.71 5.40 7.94
CA THR A 122 3.45 5.39 9.21
C THR A 122 4.12 4.04 9.44
N SER A 123 3.47 2.93 9.09
CA SER A 123 4.04 1.59 9.24
C SER A 123 5.22 1.34 8.30
N LEU A 124 5.13 1.79 7.04
CA LEU A 124 6.24 1.76 6.08
C LEU A 124 7.42 2.60 6.56
N TRP A 125 7.16 3.82 7.03
CA TRP A 125 8.19 4.71 7.57
C TRP A 125 8.86 4.12 8.81
N ALA A 126 8.09 3.55 9.73
CA ALA A 126 8.64 2.91 10.92
C ALA A 126 9.52 1.70 10.55
N SER A 127 9.11 0.93 9.54
CA SER A 127 9.88 -0.23 9.05
C SER A 127 11.17 0.19 8.33
N SER A 128 11.20 1.33 7.64
CA SER A 128 12.40 1.81 6.94
C SER A 128 13.53 2.29 7.86
N GLN A 129 13.22 2.58 9.13
CA GLN A 129 14.19 3.05 10.14
C GLN A 129 14.93 1.92 10.85
N ARG A 130 14.52 0.66 10.62
CA ARG A 130 15.20 -0.53 11.12
C ARG A 130 16.60 -0.69 10.52
#